data_AF-A0A1Y4I557-F1
#
_entry.id   AF-A0A1Y4I557-F1
#
_cell.length_a   1.000
_cell.length_b   1.000
_cell.length_c   1.000
_cell.angle_alpha   90.00
_cell.angle_beta   90.00
_cell.angle_gamma   90.00
#
_symmetry.space_group_name_H-M   'P 1'
#
loop_
_entity.id
_entity.type
_entity.pdbx_description
1 polymer ?
#
loop_
_entity_poly.entity_id
_entity_poly.type
_entity_poly.pdbx_seq_one_letter_code
_entity_poly.pdbx_strand_id
1 'polypeptide(L)'
;MIKERIPISGDLKSKVKQLMEYAGWQEGRKVDISIAEKYYAEHGVPMMKTTQRFYRKYFGLCCEWYLAQKKMDWAADFEFALFPYLINGIKHHLEEAYFRDMSGCDLAEIEEVAGQKCQPIGHIGYYYPAEVWISEYGKLYARYEYQDEIECFPDVFALIERDLRQCKFDSAAMKTVEALDGKL
;
A
#
# COMPACT_ATOMS: atom_id res chain seq x y z
N MET A 1 13.03 6.69 8.96
CA MET A 1 13.19 8.16 8.70
C MET A 1 11.84 8.84 8.48
N ILE A 2 11.58 9.98 9.13
CA ILE A 2 10.40 10.84 8.87
C ILE A 2 10.81 11.98 7.92
N LYS A 3 10.03 12.17 6.85
CA LYS A 3 10.20 13.28 5.91
C LYS A 3 9.47 14.52 6.43
N GLU A 4 10.02 15.70 6.13
CA GLU A 4 9.45 16.99 6.55
C GLU A 4 7.99 17.18 6.08
N ARG A 5 7.25 18.08 6.71
CA ARG A 5 5.89 18.37 6.27
C ARG A 5 5.93 19.32 5.07
N ILE A 6 5.33 18.90 3.95
CA ILE A 6 5.22 19.73 2.74
C ILE A 6 3.77 20.21 2.52
N PRO A 7 3.56 21.36 1.85
CA PRO A 7 2.23 21.77 1.40
C PRO A 7 1.71 20.87 0.26
N ILE A 8 0.39 20.66 0.22
CA ILE A 8 -0.34 19.86 -0.78
C ILE A 8 -1.56 20.65 -1.24
N SER A 9 -1.72 20.88 -2.54
CA SER A 9 -2.73 21.80 -3.08
C SER A 9 -3.46 21.28 -4.32
N GLY A 10 -4.52 21.97 -4.76
CA GLY A 10 -5.31 21.60 -5.94
C GLY A 10 -6.52 20.72 -5.64
N ASP A 11 -7.09 20.11 -6.68
CA ASP A 11 -8.18 19.14 -6.56
C ASP A 11 -7.70 17.78 -5.99
N LEU A 12 -8.64 16.92 -5.62
CA LEU A 12 -8.32 15.64 -4.97
C LEU A 12 -7.34 14.79 -5.80
N LYS A 13 -7.56 14.69 -7.11
CA LYS A 13 -6.69 13.95 -8.02
C LYS A 13 -5.25 14.49 -8.02
N SER A 14 -5.10 15.82 -8.09
CA SER A 14 -3.80 16.49 -8.03
C SER A 14 -3.13 16.29 -6.68
N LYS A 15 -3.89 16.29 -5.59
CA LYS A 15 -3.39 16.03 -4.23
C LYS A 15 -2.91 14.59 -4.08
N VAL A 16 -3.67 13.60 -4.55
CA VAL A 16 -3.27 12.19 -4.50
C VAL A 16 -1.99 11.96 -5.30
N LYS A 17 -1.85 12.58 -6.48
CA LYS A 17 -0.59 12.52 -7.24
C LYS A 17 0.60 13.10 -6.46
N GLN A 18 0.43 14.27 -5.85
CA GLN A 18 1.47 14.88 -5.00
C GLN A 18 1.83 13.98 -3.81
N LEU A 19 0.85 13.35 -3.16
CA LEU A 19 1.10 12.40 -2.07
C LEU A 19 1.92 11.20 -2.55
N MET A 20 1.54 10.59 -3.67
CA MET A 20 2.27 9.46 -4.25
C MET A 20 3.71 9.83 -4.61
N GLU A 21 3.90 10.97 -5.29
CA GLU A 21 5.23 11.50 -5.61
C GLU A 21 6.05 11.74 -4.33
N TYR A 22 5.42 12.32 -3.32
CA TYR A 22 6.07 12.56 -2.04
C TYR A 22 6.40 11.26 -1.29
N ALA A 23 5.60 10.21 -1.44
CA ALA A 23 5.88 8.89 -0.89
C ALA A 23 7.06 8.19 -1.58
N GLY A 24 7.54 8.71 -2.72
CA GLY A 24 8.67 8.19 -3.49
C GLY A 24 8.29 7.55 -4.83
N TRP A 25 7.05 7.77 -5.30
CA TRP A 25 6.61 7.29 -6.60
C TRP A 25 7.02 8.25 -7.71
N GLN A 26 7.30 7.71 -8.89
CA GLN A 26 7.50 8.50 -10.11
C GLN A 26 7.10 7.65 -11.32
N GLU A 27 6.73 8.30 -12.42
CA GLU A 27 6.40 7.60 -13.66
C GLU A 27 7.57 6.73 -14.13
N GLY A 28 7.30 5.49 -14.53
CA GLY A 28 8.33 4.53 -14.92
C GLY A 28 9.17 3.92 -13.78
N ARG A 29 8.83 4.18 -12.50
CA ARG A 29 9.50 3.56 -11.33
C ARG A 29 9.53 2.02 -11.45
N LYS A 30 10.71 1.44 -11.18
CA LYS A 30 10.97 0.00 -11.18
C LYS A 30 12.01 -0.36 -10.14
N VAL A 31 11.58 -0.73 -8.93
CA VAL A 31 12.47 -1.17 -7.84
C VAL A 31 12.80 -2.66 -7.90
N ASP A 32 13.86 -3.08 -7.21
CA ASP A 32 14.08 -4.49 -6.90
C ASP A 32 13.02 -4.98 -5.91
N ILE A 33 12.47 -6.15 -6.20
CA ILE A 33 11.39 -6.78 -5.43
C ILE A 33 11.76 -8.20 -4.99
N SER A 34 13.03 -8.61 -5.17
CA SER A 34 13.53 -9.94 -4.83
C SER A 34 13.16 -10.37 -3.41
N ILE A 35 13.21 -9.43 -2.46
CA ILE A 35 12.81 -9.66 -1.08
C ILE A 35 11.33 -10.00 -0.92
N ALA A 36 10.45 -9.32 -1.66
CA ALA A 36 9.02 -9.58 -1.64
C ALA A 36 8.68 -10.88 -2.39
N GLU A 37 9.36 -11.15 -3.52
CA GLU A 37 9.20 -12.41 -4.26
C GLU A 37 9.58 -13.62 -3.40
N LYS A 38 10.71 -13.54 -2.68
CA LYS A 38 11.13 -14.57 -1.72
C LYS A 38 10.10 -14.77 -0.64
N TYR A 39 9.65 -13.67 -0.02
CA TYR A 39 8.67 -13.70 1.05
C TYR A 39 7.35 -14.38 0.62
N TYR A 40 6.80 -14.02 -0.53
CA TYR A 40 5.59 -14.66 -1.07
C TYR A 40 5.79 -16.15 -1.37
N ALA A 41 6.95 -16.53 -1.89
CA ALA A 41 7.26 -17.94 -2.16
C ALA A 41 7.38 -18.76 -0.87
N GLU A 42 8.00 -18.22 0.19
CA GLU A 42 8.12 -18.86 1.50
C GLU A 42 6.75 -19.06 2.19
N HIS A 43 5.76 -18.23 1.86
CA HIS A 43 4.38 -18.36 2.32
C HIS A 43 3.48 -19.19 1.38
N GLY A 44 4.07 -19.90 0.41
CA GLY A 44 3.33 -20.80 -0.48
C GLY A 44 2.49 -20.11 -1.56
N VAL A 45 2.64 -18.80 -1.74
CA VAL A 45 1.88 -17.98 -2.70
C VAL A 45 2.79 -17.22 -3.67
N PRO A 46 3.58 -17.89 -4.55
CA PRO A 46 4.49 -17.21 -5.46
C PRO A 46 3.83 -16.07 -6.25
N MET A 47 4.46 -14.90 -6.31
CA MET A 47 3.87 -13.71 -6.92
C MET A 47 3.48 -13.93 -8.39
N MET A 48 2.25 -13.57 -8.75
CA MET A 48 1.80 -13.46 -10.14
C MET A 48 2.59 -12.38 -10.89
N LYS A 49 2.66 -12.49 -12.23
CA LYS A 49 3.32 -11.47 -13.07
C LYS A 49 2.70 -10.09 -12.88
N THR A 50 1.40 -9.99 -12.61
CA THR A 50 0.73 -8.72 -12.28
C THR A 50 1.19 -8.16 -10.95
N THR A 51 1.19 -8.97 -9.90
CA THR A 51 1.68 -8.62 -8.56
C THR A 51 3.12 -8.10 -8.64
N GLN A 52 4.01 -8.80 -9.34
CA GLN A 52 5.38 -8.33 -9.54
C GLN A 52 5.45 -6.97 -10.25
N ARG A 53 4.62 -6.74 -11.27
CA ARG A 53 4.58 -5.42 -11.97
C ARG A 53 4.09 -4.32 -11.04
N PHE A 54 3.10 -4.59 -10.21
CA PHE A 54 2.59 -3.66 -9.21
C PHE A 54 3.67 -3.32 -8.19
N TYR A 55 4.34 -4.34 -7.64
CA TYR A 55 5.41 -4.18 -6.66
C TYR A 55 6.59 -3.37 -7.21
N ARG A 56 7.02 -3.62 -8.44
CA ARG A 56 8.09 -2.82 -9.06
C ARG A 56 7.74 -1.32 -9.10
N LYS A 57 6.46 -0.96 -9.23
CA LYS A 57 5.99 0.42 -9.24
C LYS A 57 5.84 1.02 -7.85
N TYR A 58 5.37 0.26 -6.85
CA TYR A 58 4.89 0.82 -5.58
C TYR A 58 5.54 0.24 -4.31
N PHE A 59 6.29 -0.85 -4.40
CA PHE A 59 6.97 -1.41 -3.23
C PHE A 59 8.00 -0.42 -2.71
N GLY A 60 8.02 -0.19 -1.40
CA GLY A 60 8.98 0.71 -0.77
C GLY A 60 8.61 2.18 -0.72
N LEU A 61 7.39 2.55 -1.09
CA LEU A 61 6.90 3.89 -0.81
C LEU A 61 6.79 4.12 0.70
N CYS A 62 6.82 5.39 1.12
CA CYS A 62 6.55 5.74 2.51
C CYS A 62 5.19 5.18 2.93
N CYS A 63 5.15 4.44 4.03
CA CYS A 63 3.99 3.64 4.41
C CYS A 63 3.03 4.37 5.34
N GLU A 64 3.50 5.36 6.10
CA GLU A 64 2.68 6.12 7.04
C GLU A 64 2.60 7.57 6.57
N TRP A 65 1.39 8.07 6.32
CA TRP A 65 1.14 9.44 5.88
C TRP A 65 0.38 10.21 6.96
N TYR A 66 0.95 11.35 7.34
CA TYR A 66 0.42 12.26 8.34
C TYR A 66 -0.14 13.49 7.62
N LEU A 67 -1.45 13.48 7.39
CA LEU A 67 -2.17 14.50 6.64
C LEU A 67 -2.65 15.62 7.58
N ALA A 68 -3.66 15.31 8.40
CA ALA A 68 -4.20 16.20 9.43
C ALA A 68 -3.39 16.11 10.73
N GLN A 69 -2.91 14.91 11.06
CA GLN A 69 -2.12 14.62 12.25
C GLN A 69 -0.80 15.40 12.23
N LYS A 70 -0.56 16.21 13.27
CA LYS A 70 0.66 17.01 13.41
C LYS A 70 1.67 16.38 14.36
N LYS A 71 1.24 15.51 15.27
CA LYS A 71 2.11 14.78 16.20
C LYS A 71 2.54 13.46 15.55
N MET A 72 3.81 13.35 15.21
CA MET A 72 4.36 12.18 14.50
C MET A 72 4.57 10.96 15.40
N ASP A 73 4.42 11.12 16.72
CA ASP A 73 4.47 10.01 17.67
C ASP A 73 3.11 9.31 17.83
N TRP A 74 2.09 9.79 17.12
CA TRP A 74 0.75 9.20 17.08
C TRP A 74 0.56 8.38 15.82
N ALA A 75 -0.54 7.60 15.76
CA ALA A 75 -0.89 6.87 14.55
C ALA A 75 -1.00 7.80 13.34
N ALA A 76 -0.54 7.30 12.19
CA ALA A 76 -0.68 7.97 10.91
C ALA A 76 -2.17 8.09 10.53
N ASP A 77 -2.47 9.08 9.69
CA ASP A 77 -3.83 9.25 9.18
C ASP A 77 -4.15 8.24 8.07
N PHE A 78 -3.13 7.89 7.28
CA PHE A 78 -3.28 7.01 6.13
C PHE A 78 -2.10 6.04 6.06
N GLU A 79 -2.40 4.79 5.73
CA GLU A 79 -1.42 3.73 5.56
C GLU A 79 -1.34 3.27 4.10
N PHE A 80 -0.11 3.09 3.62
CA PHE A 80 0.23 2.48 2.33
C PHE A 80 1.24 1.35 2.60
N ALA A 81 0.75 0.23 3.11
CA ALA A 81 1.59 -0.86 3.61
C ALA A 81 1.50 -2.08 2.69
N LEU A 82 2.55 -2.35 1.90
CA LEU A 82 2.60 -3.53 1.02
C LEU A 82 3.45 -4.65 1.63
N PHE A 83 2.99 -5.90 1.56
CA PHE A 83 3.69 -7.05 2.12
C PHE A 83 5.00 -7.40 1.37
N PRO A 84 6.07 -7.84 2.05
CA PRO A 84 6.28 -7.76 3.48
C PRO A 84 6.39 -6.28 3.88
N TYR A 85 5.63 -5.85 4.90
CA TYR A 85 5.83 -4.53 5.48
C TYR A 85 6.30 -4.65 6.92
N LEU A 86 7.15 -3.71 7.31
CA LEU A 86 7.63 -3.54 8.67
C LEU A 86 7.59 -2.06 9.03
N ILE A 87 7.12 -1.78 10.24
CA ILE A 87 7.10 -0.42 10.79
C ILE A 87 8.55 0.11 11.01
N ASN A 88 9.54 -0.80 11.08
CA ASN A 88 10.96 -0.52 11.37
C ASN A 88 11.98 -1.04 10.33
N GLY A 89 11.55 -1.50 9.15
CA GLY A 89 12.48 -1.89 8.06
C GLY A 89 12.65 -3.40 7.81
N ILE A 90 12.47 -3.81 6.55
CA ILE A 90 12.37 -5.18 5.99
C ILE A 90 13.71 -5.93 5.84
N LYS A 91 14.84 -5.25 5.63
CA LYS A 91 16.06 -5.88 5.08
C LYS A 91 16.70 -6.94 6.00
N HIS A 92 16.50 -6.85 7.31
CA HIS A 92 17.15 -7.72 8.30
C HIS A 92 16.17 -8.39 9.28
N HIS A 93 14.86 -8.26 9.05
CA HIS A 93 13.81 -8.65 10.01
C HIS A 93 12.60 -9.28 9.29
N LEU A 94 12.81 -10.03 8.21
CA LEU A 94 11.70 -10.63 7.44
C LEU A 94 10.80 -11.54 8.30
N GLU A 95 11.38 -12.20 9.31
CA GLU A 95 10.69 -12.99 10.32
C GLU A 95 9.76 -12.16 11.21
N GLU A 96 10.01 -10.85 11.35
CA GLU A 96 9.14 -9.91 12.06
C GLU A 96 8.10 -9.28 11.12
N ALA A 97 8.25 -9.49 9.79
CA ALA A 97 7.35 -8.90 8.81
C ALA A 97 5.95 -9.46 8.98
N TYR A 98 4.97 -8.56 8.94
CA TYR A 98 3.59 -8.95 9.09
C TYR A 98 3.10 -9.53 7.77
N PHE A 99 2.85 -10.84 7.73
CA PHE A 99 1.96 -11.44 6.74
C PHE A 99 0.64 -11.68 7.45
N ARG A 100 -0.34 -10.82 7.18
CA ARG A 100 -1.70 -11.21 7.52
C ARG A 100 -2.07 -12.33 6.59
N ASP A 101 -2.47 -13.47 7.15
CA ASP A 101 -3.00 -14.57 6.36
C ASP A 101 -4.36 -14.15 5.80
N MET A 102 -4.32 -13.38 4.71
CA MET A 102 -5.47 -12.98 3.90
C MET A 102 -5.76 -14.04 2.83
N SER A 103 -5.46 -15.31 3.15
CA SER A 103 -5.79 -16.49 2.36
C SER A 103 -7.06 -17.17 2.91
N GLY A 104 -7.44 -18.32 2.37
CA GLY A 104 -8.62 -19.06 2.83
C GLY A 104 -9.94 -18.44 2.37
N CYS A 105 -10.92 -18.33 3.28
CA CYS A 105 -12.30 -17.91 2.94
C CYS A 105 -12.34 -16.48 2.38
N ASP A 106 -11.52 -15.58 2.93
CA ASP A 106 -11.44 -14.19 2.46
C ASP A 106 -10.96 -14.12 1.02
N LEU A 107 -9.91 -14.87 0.68
CA LEU A 107 -9.41 -14.95 -0.70
C LEU A 107 -10.45 -15.59 -1.64
N ALA A 108 -11.16 -16.64 -1.19
CA ALA A 108 -12.16 -17.30 -2.02
C ALA A 108 -13.30 -16.36 -2.41
N GLU A 109 -13.80 -15.56 -1.47
CA GLU A 109 -14.83 -14.54 -1.76
C GLU A 109 -14.32 -13.45 -2.70
N ILE A 110 -13.07 -13.00 -2.50
CA ILE A 110 -12.43 -12.02 -3.39
C ILE A 110 -12.29 -12.58 -4.81
N GLU A 111 -11.85 -13.84 -4.96
CA GLU A 111 -11.72 -14.50 -6.27
C GLU A 111 -13.07 -14.75 -6.93
N GLU A 112 -14.11 -15.05 -6.15
CA GLU A 112 -15.49 -15.17 -6.64
C GLU A 112 -16.00 -13.85 -7.22
N VAL A 113 -15.87 -12.75 -6.46
CA VAL A 113 -16.25 -11.41 -6.94
C VAL A 113 -15.40 -10.98 -8.14
N ALA A 114 -14.11 -11.30 -8.12
CA ALA A 114 -13.20 -10.92 -9.19
C ALA A 114 -13.36 -11.76 -10.46
N GLY A 115 -13.95 -12.96 -10.36
CA GLY A 115 -14.05 -13.96 -11.43
C GLY A 115 -12.70 -14.47 -11.94
N GLN A 116 -11.64 -14.36 -11.13
CA GLN A 116 -10.25 -14.60 -11.51
C GLN A 116 -9.39 -14.78 -10.25
N LYS A 117 -8.15 -15.26 -10.42
CA LYS A 117 -7.25 -15.38 -9.27
C LYS A 117 -6.80 -14.02 -8.75
N CYS A 118 -6.63 -13.96 -7.44
CA CYS A 118 -6.21 -12.77 -6.72
C CYS A 118 -5.05 -13.09 -5.78
N GLN A 119 -4.28 -12.07 -5.42
CA GLN A 119 -3.24 -12.17 -4.40
C GLN A 119 -3.33 -11.00 -3.43
N PRO A 120 -3.22 -11.25 -2.12
CA PRO A 120 -3.14 -10.17 -1.15
C PRO A 120 -1.90 -9.33 -1.43
N ILE A 121 -2.01 -8.02 -1.26
CA ILE A 121 -0.88 -7.08 -1.44
C ILE A 121 -0.57 -6.25 -0.20
N GLY A 122 -1.52 -6.10 0.73
CA GLY A 122 -1.32 -5.43 2.01
C GLY A 122 -2.49 -4.55 2.40
N HIS A 123 -2.21 -3.47 3.14
CA HIS A 123 -3.22 -2.56 3.67
C HIS A 123 -3.07 -1.16 3.09
N ILE A 124 -4.18 -0.59 2.61
CA ILE A 124 -4.20 0.77 2.06
C ILE A 124 -5.47 1.49 2.53
N GLY A 125 -5.34 2.66 3.16
CA GLY A 125 -6.51 3.48 3.46
C GLY A 125 -6.34 4.44 4.65
N TYR A 126 -7.41 5.19 4.93
CA TYR A 126 -7.47 6.27 5.92
C TYR A 126 -8.09 5.80 7.24
N TYR A 127 -7.36 5.93 8.36
CA TYR A 127 -7.65 5.44 9.72
C TYR A 127 -7.91 3.94 9.89
N TYR A 128 -8.77 3.36 9.06
CA TYR A 128 -9.08 1.94 9.00
C TYR A 128 -8.73 1.45 7.60
N PRO A 129 -7.45 1.12 7.33
CA PRO A 129 -7.02 0.77 5.99
C PRO A 129 -7.70 -0.51 5.53
N ALA A 130 -8.06 -0.54 4.25
CA ALA A 130 -8.62 -1.75 3.65
C ALA A 130 -7.55 -2.82 3.54
N GLU A 131 -8.00 -4.07 3.67
CA GLU A 131 -7.28 -5.21 3.12
C GLU A 131 -7.38 -5.19 1.60
N VAL A 132 -6.26 -5.31 0.90
CA VAL A 132 -6.21 -5.14 -0.56
C VAL A 132 -5.61 -6.37 -1.25
N TRP A 133 -6.27 -6.80 -2.33
CA TRP A 133 -5.83 -7.84 -3.24
C TRP A 133 -5.66 -7.29 -4.65
N ILE A 134 -4.76 -7.90 -5.43
CA ILE A 134 -4.58 -7.66 -6.85
C ILE A 134 -4.94 -8.91 -7.66
N SER A 135 -5.67 -8.70 -8.75
CA SER A 135 -6.04 -9.77 -9.67
C SER A 135 -5.00 -10.10 -10.75
N GLU A 136 -5.20 -11.21 -11.46
CA GLU A 136 -4.46 -11.59 -12.66
C GLU A 136 -4.47 -10.54 -13.79
N TYR A 137 -5.48 -9.65 -13.83
CA TYR A 137 -5.55 -8.52 -14.77
C TYR A 137 -5.14 -7.17 -14.16
N GLY A 138 -4.77 -7.13 -12.89
CA GLY A 138 -4.21 -5.95 -12.24
C GLY A 138 -5.24 -4.97 -11.67
N LYS A 139 -6.54 -5.34 -11.63
CA LYS A 139 -7.53 -4.63 -10.82
C LYS A 139 -7.27 -4.89 -9.34
N LEU A 140 -7.55 -3.89 -8.52
CA LEU A 140 -7.45 -3.96 -7.07
C LEU A 140 -8.83 -4.22 -6.46
N TYR A 141 -8.88 -5.06 -5.44
CA TYR A 141 -10.08 -5.35 -4.66
C TYR A 141 -9.78 -4.99 -3.22
N ALA A 142 -10.66 -4.20 -2.60
CA ALA A 142 -10.48 -3.73 -1.24
C ALA A 142 -11.66 -4.16 -0.36
N ARG A 143 -11.35 -4.72 0.81
CA ARG A 143 -12.34 -5.01 1.85
C ARG A 143 -12.06 -4.11 3.05
N TYR A 144 -13.08 -3.41 3.49
CA TYR A 144 -13.01 -2.56 4.68
C TYR A 144 -13.72 -3.25 5.84
N GLU A 145 -13.15 -3.19 7.04
CA GLU A 145 -13.70 -3.87 8.23
C GLU A 145 -15.13 -3.42 8.59
N TYR A 146 -15.52 -2.20 8.20
CA TYR A 146 -16.80 -1.60 8.54
C TYR A 146 -17.90 -1.79 7.49
N GLN A 147 -17.64 -2.54 6.40
CA GLN A 147 -18.64 -2.81 5.37
C GLN A 147 -18.46 -4.22 4.78
N ASP A 148 -19.58 -4.84 4.40
CA ASP A 148 -19.55 -6.20 3.83
C ASP A 148 -19.16 -6.22 2.34
N GLU A 149 -19.25 -5.07 1.65
CA GLU A 149 -19.01 -4.98 0.21
C GLU A 149 -17.51 -4.93 -0.14
N ILE A 150 -17.12 -5.78 -1.08
CA ILE A 150 -15.81 -5.74 -1.75
C ILE A 150 -15.85 -4.67 -2.83
N GLU A 151 -15.05 -3.62 -2.69
CA GLU A 151 -14.92 -2.57 -3.69
C GLU A 151 -13.83 -2.93 -4.72
N CYS A 152 -14.05 -2.57 -6.00
CA CYS A 152 -13.11 -2.83 -7.09
C CYS A 152 -12.58 -1.52 -7.69
N PHE A 153 -11.25 -1.41 -7.81
CA PHE A 153 -10.57 -0.22 -8.32
C PHE A 153 -9.72 -0.54 -9.56
N PRO A 154 -9.69 0.37 -10.55
CA PRO A 154 -8.86 0.20 -11.75
C PRO A 154 -7.36 0.33 -11.46
N ASP A 155 -6.98 1.13 -10.47
CA ASP A 155 -5.60 1.36 -10.05
C ASP A 155 -5.54 1.90 -8.61
N VAL A 156 -4.31 2.07 -8.12
CA VAL A 156 -4.04 2.51 -6.75
C VAL A 156 -4.41 3.98 -6.52
N PHE A 157 -4.39 4.83 -7.55
CA PHE A 157 -4.77 6.23 -7.40
C PHE A 157 -6.27 6.35 -7.16
N ALA A 158 -7.08 5.59 -7.91
CA ALA A 158 -8.52 5.53 -7.70
C ALA A 158 -8.90 5.03 -6.29
N LEU A 159 -8.17 4.04 -5.76
CA LEU A 159 -8.35 3.56 -4.39
C LEU A 159 -8.04 4.67 -3.36
N ILE A 160 -6.88 5.33 -3.47
CA ILE A 160 -6.50 6.41 -2.56
C ILE A 160 -7.47 7.60 -2.67
N GLU A 161 -7.91 7.95 -3.88
CA GLU A 161 -8.92 8.99 -4.11
C GLU A 161 -10.24 8.66 -3.42
N ARG A 162 -10.68 7.39 -3.45
CA ARG A 162 -11.86 6.95 -2.69
C ARG A 162 -11.67 7.25 -1.21
N ASP A 163 -10.59 6.75 -0.62
CA ASP A 163 -10.38 6.85 0.84
C ASP A 163 -10.19 8.29 1.33
N LEU A 164 -9.56 9.14 0.52
CA LEU A 164 -9.31 10.53 0.87
C LEU A 164 -10.43 11.48 0.47
N ARG A 165 -11.52 11.00 -0.15
CA ARG A 165 -12.58 11.85 -0.72
C ARG A 165 -13.22 12.80 0.29
N GLN A 166 -13.36 12.36 1.54
CA GLN A 166 -13.94 13.15 2.63
C GLN A 166 -12.88 13.81 3.52
N CYS A 167 -11.59 13.51 3.29
CA CYS A 167 -10.49 14.03 4.09
C CYS A 167 -10.15 15.47 3.66
N LYS A 168 -10.05 16.37 4.65
CA LYS A 168 -9.56 17.74 4.43
C LYS A 168 -8.12 17.84 4.89
N PHE A 169 -7.22 18.09 3.94
CA PHE A 169 -5.80 18.28 4.20
C PHE A 169 -5.19 19.26 3.19
N ASP A 170 -4.13 19.95 3.63
CA ASP A 170 -3.37 20.95 2.90
C ASP A 170 -1.86 20.71 2.95
N SER A 171 -1.45 19.64 3.62
CA SER A 171 -0.05 19.32 3.86
C SER A 171 0.10 17.84 4.22
N ALA A 172 1.30 17.29 4.03
CA ALA A 172 1.63 15.93 4.39
C ALA A 172 3.05 15.83 4.95
N ALA A 173 3.22 15.05 6.02
CA ALA A 173 4.49 14.46 6.41
C ALA A 173 4.39 12.94 6.21
N MET A 174 5.51 12.25 6.01
CA MET A 174 5.49 10.81 5.74
C MET A 174 6.66 10.10 6.39
N LYS A 175 6.48 8.85 6.81
CA LYS A 175 7.56 8.02 7.36
C LYS A 175 7.95 6.94 6.35
N THR A 176 9.24 6.84 6.09
CA THR A 176 9.85 5.81 5.25
C THR A 176 10.14 4.56 6.06
N VAL A 177 9.93 3.39 5.45
CA VAL A 177 10.48 2.12 5.91
C VAL A 177 11.96 2.07 5.52
N GLU A 178 12.87 2.00 6.49
CA GLU A 178 14.34 2.19 6.30
C GLU A 178 15.05 1.14 5.41
N ALA A 179 14.29 0.26 4.76
CA ALA A 179 14.79 -1.02 4.25
C ALA A 179 15.29 -1.04 2.81
N LEU A 180 15.02 -0.01 2.02
CA LEU A 180 15.33 -0.01 0.59
C LEU A 180 16.41 0.99 0.18
N ASP A 181 16.85 1.84 1.11
CA ASP A 181 18.01 2.68 0.91
C ASP A 181 19.27 1.85 1.09
N GLY A 182 19.75 1.26 0.00
CA GLY A 182 21.11 0.74 -0.12
C GLY A 182 22.19 1.82 -0.11
N LYS A 183 22.01 2.91 0.67
CA LYS A 183 22.97 4.01 0.81
C LYS A 183 22.87 4.67 2.19
N LEU A 184 23.92 4.50 2.99
CA LEU A 184 24.64 5.65 3.57
C LEU A 184 25.96 5.75 2.80
#